data_AF-I6AVU2-F1
#
_entry.id   AF-I6AVU2-F1
#
_cell.length_a   1.000
_cell.length_b   1.000
_cell.length_c   1.000
_cell.angle_alpha   90.00
_cell.angle_beta   90.00
_cell.angle_gamma   90.00
#
_symmetry.space_group_name_H-M   'P 1'
#
loop_
_entity.id
_entity.type
_entity.pdbx_description
1 polymer ?
#
loop_
_entity_poly.entity_id
_entity_poly.type
_entity_poly.pdbx_seq_one_letter_code
_entity_poly.pdbx_strand_id
1 'polypeptide(L)'
;MPSRAKPKTILDYRLSRYACYLIVQNGYPRKEVIALGQTYFALQTRRQEVADYFNQLNEDNKRLVIRGDIKQWNQMLAETAHHAGVITDEEFARFQNAGYMELYGGETVADIHAQRTATLTKDTGLHEQPG
;
A
#
# COMPACT_ATOMS: atom_id res chain seq x y z
N MET A 1 -34.24 -30.91 42.57
CA MET A 1 -32.96 -31.63 42.45
C MET A 1 -32.32 -31.27 41.12
N PRO A 2 -31.18 -30.56 41.05
CA PRO A 2 -30.52 -30.32 39.78
C PRO A 2 -29.86 -31.62 39.29
N SER A 3 -30.18 -32.01 38.05
CA SER A 3 -29.56 -33.15 37.36
C SER A 3 -28.07 -32.90 37.18
N ARG A 4 -27.24 -33.71 37.84
CA ARG A 4 -25.78 -33.64 37.74
C ARG A 4 -25.37 -34.24 36.38
N ALA A 5 -25.12 -33.38 35.39
CA ALA A 5 -24.63 -33.81 34.09
C ALA A 5 -23.30 -34.56 34.26
N LYS A 6 -23.22 -35.80 33.74
CA LYS A 6 -21.98 -36.60 33.77
C LYS A 6 -20.90 -35.87 32.97
N PRO A 7 -19.64 -35.83 33.45
CA PRO A 7 -18.54 -35.23 32.70
C PRO A 7 -18.38 -35.97 31.37
N LYS A 8 -18.49 -35.24 30.26
CA LYS A 8 -18.17 -35.77 28.93
C LYS A 8 -16.66 -35.84 28.80
N THR A 9 -16.12 -37.03 28.54
CA THR A 9 -14.74 -37.17 28.11
C THR A 9 -14.62 -36.57 26.72
N ILE A 10 -13.92 -35.45 26.60
CA ILE A 10 -13.65 -34.78 25.31
C ILE A 10 -12.33 -35.34 24.79
N LEU A 11 -12.32 -35.82 23.55
CA LEU A 11 -11.11 -36.31 22.90
C LEU A 11 -10.35 -35.13 22.29
N ASP A 12 -9.05 -35.06 22.54
CA ASP A 12 -8.17 -34.07 21.91
C ASP A 12 -7.57 -34.63 20.62
N TYR A 13 -7.47 -33.76 19.61
CA TYR A 13 -6.92 -34.10 18.30
C TYR A 13 -5.77 -33.18 17.94
N ARG A 14 -4.72 -33.74 17.31
CA ARG A 14 -3.70 -32.96 16.61
C ARG A 14 -4.02 -32.94 15.13
N LEU A 15 -4.21 -31.75 14.59
CA LEU A 15 -4.63 -31.54 13.21
C LEU A 15 -3.55 -30.80 12.41
N SER A 16 -3.49 -31.06 11.12
CA SER A 16 -2.70 -30.23 10.21
C SER A 16 -3.36 -28.87 10.00
N ARG A 17 -2.58 -27.86 9.61
CA ARG A 17 -3.11 -26.53 9.29
C ARG A 17 -4.23 -26.60 8.25
N TYR A 18 -4.05 -27.42 7.22
CA TYR A 18 -5.05 -27.61 6.16
C TYR A 18 -6.36 -28.21 6.69
N ALA A 19 -6.28 -29.21 7.57
CA ALA A 19 -7.46 -29.77 8.23
C ALA A 19 -8.19 -28.71 9.07
N CYS A 20 -7.45 -27.90 9.84
CA CYS A 20 -8.02 -26.79 10.60
C CYS A 20 -8.76 -25.79 9.69
N TYR A 21 -8.19 -25.45 8.53
CA TYR A 21 -8.84 -24.55 7.57
C TYR A 21 -10.15 -25.13 7.04
N LEU A 22 -10.18 -26.41 6.68
CA LEU A 22 -11.39 -27.06 6.20
C LEU A 22 -12.49 -27.11 7.26
N ILE A 23 -12.12 -27.36 8.52
CA ILE A 23 -13.08 -27.35 9.64
C ILE A 23 -13.70 -25.96 9.82
N VAL A 24 -12.90 -24.91 9.77
CA VAL A 24 -13.41 -23.53 9.86
C VAL A 24 -14.31 -23.19 8.68
N GLN A 25 -13.89 -23.50 7.46
CA GLN A 25 -14.65 -23.17 6.24
C GLN A 25 -16.01 -23.89 6.19
N ASN A 26 -16.06 -25.16 6.61
CA ASN A 26 -17.28 -25.99 6.58
C ASN A 26 -18.05 -26.00 7.92
N GLY A 27 -17.58 -25.26 8.92
CA GLY A 27 -18.18 -25.24 10.24
C GLY A 27 -19.55 -24.56 10.28
N TYR A 28 -20.28 -24.75 11.38
CA TYR A 28 -21.58 -24.12 11.56
C TYR A 28 -21.45 -22.60 11.84
N PRO A 29 -21.99 -21.70 11.00
CA PRO A 29 -21.76 -20.26 11.10
C PRO A 29 -22.32 -19.60 12.37
N ARG A 30 -23.26 -20.23 13.09
CA ARG A 30 -23.75 -19.66 14.37
C ARG A 30 -22.72 -19.71 15.49
N LYS A 31 -21.62 -20.45 15.33
CA LYS A 31 -20.49 -20.41 16.26
C LYS A 31 -19.61 -19.23 15.88
N GLU A 32 -19.46 -18.28 16.80
CA GLU A 32 -18.72 -17.03 16.58
C GLU A 32 -17.32 -17.25 15.98
N VAL A 33 -16.53 -18.18 16.55
CA VAL A 33 -15.19 -18.50 16.05
C VAL A 33 -15.17 -19.02 14.60
N ILE A 34 -16.23 -19.71 14.18
CA ILE A 34 -16.39 -20.20 12.81
C ILE A 34 -16.76 -19.03 11.90
N ALA A 35 -17.71 -18.19 12.30
CA ALA A 35 -18.11 -17.01 11.53
C ALA A 35 -16.92 -16.07 11.27
N LEU A 36 -16.15 -15.75 12.32
CA LEU A 36 -14.93 -14.93 12.20
C LEU A 36 -13.92 -15.56 11.25
N GLY A 37 -13.71 -16.87 11.35
CA GLY A 37 -12.82 -17.60 10.45
C GLY A 37 -13.29 -17.59 9.00
N GLN A 38 -14.59 -17.76 8.76
CA GLN A 38 -15.18 -17.66 7.42
C GLN A 38 -15.04 -16.26 6.83
N THR A 39 -15.28 -15.21 7.61
CA THR A 39 -15.04 -13.82 7.20
C THR A 39 -13.58 -13.58 6.88
N TYR A 40 -12.66 -14.10 7.69
CA TYR A 40 -11.22 -14.01 7.43
C TYR A 40 -10.88 -14.64 6.07
N PHE A 41 -11.32 -15.88 5.80
CA PHE A 41 -11.02 -16.52 4.52
C PHE A 41 -11.64 -15.79 3.34
N ALA A 42 -12.88 -15.30 3.45
CA ALA A 42 -13.50 -14.50 2.38
C ALA A 42 -12.67 -13.23 2.07
N LEU A 43 -12.21 -12.52 3.10
CA LEU A 43 -11.37 -11.33 2.92
C LEU A 43 -10.01 -11.68 2.33
N GLN A 44 -9.34 -12.73 2.81
CA GLN A 44 -8.03 -13.13 2.29
C GLN A 44 -8.11 -13.60 0.84
N THR A 45 -9.13 -14.39 0.48
CA THR A 45 -9.37 -14.79 -0.91
C THR A 45 -9.54 -13.56 -1.79
N ARG A 46 -10.36 -12.58 -1.37
CA ARG A 46 -10.55 -11.35 -2.16
C ARG A 46 -9.25 -10.54 -2.32
N ARG A 47 -8.44 -10.45 -1.26
CA ARG A 47 -7.13 -9.79 -1.32
C ARG A 47 -6.20 -10.48 -2.33
N GLN A 48 -6.17 -11.82 -2.33
CA GLN A 48 -5.37 -12.58 -3.27
C GLN A 48 -5.87 -12.41 -4.70
N GLU A 49 -7.19 -12.49 -4.95
CA GLU A 49 -7.78 -12.27 -6.27
C GLU A 49 -7.42 -10.90 -6.86
N VAL A 50 -7.45 -9.85 -6.03
CA VAL A 50 -7.09 -8.49 -6.47
C VAL A 50 -5.59 -8.42 -6.80
N ALA A 51 -4.74 -9.04 -5.99
CA ALA A 51 -3.30 -9.10 -6.26
C ALA A 51 -2.99 -9.88 -7.54
N ASP A 52 -3.65 -11.03 -7.75
CA ASP A 52 -3.48 -11.85 -8.95
C ASP A 52 -3.98 -11.10 -10.19
N TYR A 53 -5.11 -10.40 -10.11
CA TYR A 53 -5.60 -9.54 -11.19
C TYR A 53 -4.58 -8.45 -11.55
N PHE A 54 -4.00 -7.78 -10.55
CA PHE A 54 -2.97 -6.76 -10.78
C PHE A 54 -1.73 -7.35 -11.48
N ASN A 55 -1.30 -8.55 -11.09
CA ASN A 55 -0.15 -9.22 -11.69
C ASN A 55 -0.38 -9.64 -13.15
N GLN A 56 -1.64 -9.87 -13.53
CA GLN A 56 -2.04 -10.21 -14.90
C GLN A 56 -2.13 -8.98 -15.84
N LEU A 57 -2.12 -7.76 -15.30
CA LEU A 57 -2.13 -6.55 -16.12
C LEU A 57 -0.83 -6.43 -16.93
N ASN A 58 -0.93 -5.82 -18.11
CA ASN A 58 0.26 -5.37 -18.83
C ASN A 58 0.93 -4.19 -18.10
N GLU A 59 2.17 -3.88 -18.46
CA GLU A 59 2.96 -2.85 -17.77
C GLU A 59 2.32 -1.46 -17.82
N ASP A 60 1.65 -1.10 -18.90
CA ASP A 60 1.01 0.22 -19.01
C ASP A 60 -0.21 0.36 -18.10
N ASN A 61 -1.03 -0.68 -17.99
CA ASN A 61 -2.16 -0.71 -17.07
C ASN A 61 -1.68 -0.72 -15.61
N LYS A 62 -0.61 -1.46 -15.28
CA LYS A 62 0.02 -1.38 -13.95
C LYS A 62 0.48 0.05 -13.65
N ARG A 63 1.13 0.72 -14.62
CA ARG A 63 1.59 2.10 -14.49
C ARG A 63 0.44 3.07 -14.22
N LEU A 64 -0.71 2.87 -14.87
CA LEU A 64 -1.91 3.68 -14.63
C LEU A 64 -2.46 3.50 -13.22
N VAL A 65 -2.56 2.26 -12.74
CA VAL A 65 -3.01 1.95 -11.37
C VAL A 65 -2.07 2.59 -10.35
N ILE A 66 -0.75 2.33 -10.48
CA ILE A 66 0.27 2.89 -9.57
C ILE A 66 0.23 4.42 -9.56
N ARG A 67 0.03 5.06 -10.73
CA ARG A 67 -0.09 6.52 -10.80
C ARG A 67 -1.31 7.03 -10.03
N GLY A 68 -2.43 6.31 -10.10
CA GLY A 68 -3.62 6.57 -9.31
C GLY A 68 -3.33 6.49 -7.81
N ASP A 69 -2.67 5.41 -7.37
CA ASP A 69 -2.30 5.19 -5.97
C ASP A 69 -1.36 6.29 -5.46
N ILE A 70 -0.31 6.63 -6.22
CA ILE A 70 0.63 7.72 -5.88
C ILE A 70 -0.11 9.05 -5.70
N LYS A 71 -1.07 9.37 -6.58
CA LYS A 71 -1.86 10.60 -6.46
C LYS A 71 -2.65 10.64 -5.15
N GLN A 72 -3.31 9.53 -4.82
CA GLN A 72 -4.08 9.43 -3.58
C GLN A 72 -3.18 9.51 -2.34
N TRP A 73 -2.03 8.81 -2.35
CA TRP A 73 -1.10 8.84 -1.23
C TRP A 73 -0.47 10.22 -1.03
N ASN A 74 -0.14 10.93 -2.11
CA ASN A 74 0.34 12.31 -2.03
C ASN A 74 -0.71 13.25 -1.43
N GLN A 75 -1.99 13.05 -1.75
CA GLN A 75 -3.06 13.82 -1.11
C GLN A 75 -3.13 13.53 0.39
N MET A 76 -3.16 12.25 0.78
CA MET A 76 -3.19 11.86 2.20
C MET A 76 -1.95 12.36 2.96
N LEU A 77 -0.78 12.35 2.31
CA LEU A 77 0.48 12.86 2.87
C LEU A 77 0.39 14.37 3.12
N ALA A 78 -0.12 15.14 2.15
CA ALA A 78 -0.33 16.57 2.29
C ALA A 78 -1.33 16.90 3.41
N GLU A 79 -2.44 16.17 3.49
CA GLU A 79 -3.44 16.31 4.57
C GLU A 79 -2.81 16.02 5.93
N THR A 80 -2.02 14.94 6.04
CA THR A 80 -1.32 14.58 7.27
C THR A 80 -0.28 15.62 7.68
N ALA A 81 0.49 16.15 6.72
CA ALA A 81 1.48 17.20 6.96
C ALA A 81 0.81 18.49 7.47
N HIS A 82 -0.32 18.86 6.88
CA HIS A 82 -1.13 19.99 7.35
C HIS A 82 -1.61 19.79 8.79
N HIS A 83 -2.14 18.60 9.11
CA HIS A 83 -2.52 18.26 10.48
C HIS A 83 -1.35 18.25 11.48
N ALA A 84 -0.13 18.01 11.01
CA ALA A 84 1.09 18.05 11.80
C ALA A 84 1.69 19.46 11.97
N GLY A 85 1.08 20.50 11.36
CA GLY A 85 1.49 21.90 11.52
C GLY A 85 2.19 22.53 10.31
N VAL A 86 2.24 21.85 9.15
CA VAL A 86 2.70 22.44 7.88
C VAL A 86 1.54 23.23 7.26
N ILE A 87 1.37 24.50 7.64
CA ILE A 87 0.16 25.28 7.30
C ILE A 87 0.46 26.35 6.26
N THR A 88 1.63 26.98 6.32
CA THR A 88 1.98 28.05 5.39
C THR A 88 2.48 27.52 4.05
N ASP A 89 2.29 28.30 2.98
CA ASP A 89 2.78 27.94 1.65
C ASP A 89 4.30 27.72 1.61
N GLU A 90 5.06 28.47 2.43
CA GLU A 90 6.51 28.32 2.54
C GLU A 90 6.91 27.01 3.24
N GLU A 91 6.20 26.63 4.31
CA GLU A 91 6.41 25.34 4.98
C GLU A 91 6.06 24.18 4.05
N PHE A 92 4.99 24.31 3.27
CA PHE A 92 4.61 23.30 2.30
C PHE A 92 5.64 23.19 1.17
N ALA A 93 6.17 24.30 0.66
CA ALA A 93 7.25 24.30 -0.33
C ALA A 93 8.51 23.60 0.19
N ARG A 94 8.91 23.87 1.45
CA ARG A 94 10.04 23.17 2.11
C ARG A 94 9.76 21.67 2.26
N PHE A 95 8.55 21.32 2.70
CA PHE A 95 8.12 19.93 2.87
C PHE A 95 8.17 19.15 1.55
N GLN A 96 7.64 19.73 0.46
CA GLN A 96 7.71 19.13 -0.86
C GLN A 96 9.14 18.99 -1.34
N ASN A 97 9.98 20.02 -1.18
CA ASN A 97 11.36 19.98 -1.61
C ASN A 97 12.18 18.92 -0.86
N ALA A 98 11.92 18.71 0.45
CA ALA A 98 12.52 17.62 1.21
C ALA A 98 12.11 16.24 0.64
N GLY A 99 10.86 16.09 0.20
CA GLY A 99 10.40 14.89 -0.50
C GLY A 99 11.13 14.65 -1.82
N TYR A 100 11.39 15.70 -2.61
CA TYR A 100 12.19 15.61 -3.83
C TYR A 100 13.63 15.19 -3.54
N MET A 101 14.26 15.77 -2.52
CA MET A 101 15.62 15.40 -2.12
C MET A 101 15.72 13.91 -1.78
N GLU A 102 14.79 13.36 -1.01
CA GLU A 102 14.79 11.93 -0.67
C GLU A 102 14.61 11.05 -1.92
N LEU A 103 13.71 11.43 -2.84
CA LEU A 103 13.42 10.64 -4.03
C LEU A 103 14.55 10.67 -5.08
N TYR A 104 15.29 11.77 -5.16
CA TYR A 104 16.30 12.03 -6.20
C TYR A 104 17.74 12.09 -5.66
N GLY A 105 18.01 11.50 -4.50
CA GLY A 105 19.40 11.31 -4.03
C GLY A 105 20.07 12.57 -3.50
N GLY A 106 19.29 13.49 -2.91
CA GLY A 106 19.74 14.73 -2.29
C GLY A 106 19.54 15.99 -3.13
N GLU A 107 19.03 15.85 -4.36
CA GLU A 107 18.80 16.97 -5.27
C GLU A 107 17.46 17.66 -5.00
N THR A 108 17.49 19.00 -4.94
CA THR A 108 16.27 19.79 -4.88
C THR A 108 15.62 19.92 -6.25
N VAL A 109 14.36 20.37 -6.28
CA VAL A 109 13.67 20.68 -7.54
C VAL A 109 14.45 21.69 -8.39
N ALA A 110 15.10 22.66 -7.75
CA ALA A 110 15.91 23.66 -8.44
C ALA A 110 17.15 23.02 -9.10
N ASP A 111 17.81 22.09 -8.42
CA ASP A 111 18.99 21.38 -8.95
C ASP A 111 18.62 20.54 -10.17
N ILE A 112 17.50 19.82 -10.10
CA ILE A 112 16.98 19.00 -11.20
C ILE A 112 16.66 19.87 -12.43
N HIS A 113 16.04 21.04 -12.23
CA HIS A 113 15.76 21.97 -13.32
C HIS A 113 17.04 22.53 -13.94
N ALA A 114 18.03 22.90 -13.12
CA ALA A 114 19.31 23.40 -13.59
C ALA A 114 20.05 22.37 -14.45
N GLN A 115 20.08 21.10 -14.01
CA GLN A 115 20.67 20.00 -14.78
C GLN A 115 19.95 19.78 -16.10
N ARG A 116 18.61 19.74 -16.12
CA ARG A 116 17.84 19.53 -17.35
C ARG A 116 18.13 20.60 -18.39
N THR A 117 18.19 21.86 -17.96
CA THR A 117 18.53 22.99 -18.83
C THR A 117 19.96 22.86 -19.37
N ALA A 118 20.92 22.48 -18.52
CA ALA A 118 22.32 22.29 -18.92
C ALA A 118 22.53 21.12 -19.88
N THR A 119 21.75 20.04 -19.77
CA THR A 119 21.78 18.93 -20.72
C THR A 119 21.18 19.34 -22.06
N LEU A 120 20.03 20.03 -22.05
CA LEU A 120 19.38 20.51 -23.27
C LEU A 120 20.24 21.51 -24.06
N THR A 121 20.99 22.40 -23.39
CA THR A 121 21.90 23.33 -24.06
C THR A 121 23.12 22.63 -24.68
N LYS A 122 23.62 21.56 -24.07
CA LYS A 122 24.68 20.72 -24.65
C LYS A 122 24.21 19.94 -25.87
N ASP A 123 22.98 19.42 -25.84
CA ASP A 123 22.42 18.62 -26.94
C ASP A 123 21.94 19.45 -28.13
N THR A 124 21.65 20.76 -27.94
CA THR A 124 21.17 21.66 -29.01
C THR A 124 22.27 22.45 -29.73
N GLY A 125 23.54 22.31 -29.34
CA GLY A 125 24.66 22.82 -30.13
C GLY A 125 24.68 24.34 -30.36
N LEU A 126 24.06 25.15 -29.49
CA LEU A 126 24.21 26.60 -29.54
C LEU A 126 25.51 27.00 -28.85
N HIS A 127 26.61 26.92 -29.61
CA HIS A 127 27.84 27.59 -29.27
C HIS A 127 27.61 29.09 -29.48
N GLU A 128 27.20 29.81 -28.44
CA GLU A 128 27.33 31.26 -28.46
C GLU A 128 28.82 31.59 -28.62
N GLN A 129 29.16 32.18 -29.76
CA GLN A 129 30.46 32.82 -29.98
C GLN A 129 30.41 34.19 -29.31
N PRO A 130 31.38 34.56 -28.45
CA PRO A 130 31.43 35.89 -27.89
C PRO A 130 31.87 36.89 -28.96
N GLY A 131 31.07 37.95 -29.13
CA GLY A 131 31.48 39.20 -29.79
C GLY A 131 31.91 40.23 -28.77
#